data_AF-A0A0M4PZY8-F1
#
_entry.id   AF-A0A0M4PZY8-F1
#
_cell.length_a   1.000
_cell.length_b   1.000
_cell.length_c   1.000
_cell.angle_alpha   90.00
_cell.angle_beta   90.00
_cell.angle_gamma   90.00
#
_symmetry.space_group_name_H-M   'P 1'
#
loop_
_entity.id
_entity.type
_entity.pdbx_description
1 polymer ?
#
loop_
_entity_poly.entity_id
_entity_poly.type
_entity_poly.pdbx_seq_one_letter_code
_entity_poly.pdbx_strand_id
1 'polypeptide(L)'
;MTPMPLVPHPRRPDEPPAAPAQAGVVVHRGLPGDRATWARRAGRIGGLLVALADAESGGLELPASLAGRRALWAWSRSAERAVAAAGDADAIVVIHTDDADVLAAAGRDLAAVLRHERDTLRTATPGDAPTGATAPTGPAGRLCAILHAAARRQDVAVEQLVSELGRAARVLAPGHLRRHSGAGYGTGAAPAAGTVAG
;
A
#
# COMPACT_ATOMS: atom_id res chain seq x y z
N MET A 1 -38.98 -17.97 -32.28
CA MET A 1 -37.51 -18.12 -32.14
C MET A 1 -37.12 -17.46 -30.82
N THR A 2 -36.89 -18.26 -29.80
CA THR A 2 -36.61 -17.77 -28.44
C THR A 2 -35.08 -17.70 -28.27
N PRO A 3 -34.49 -16.53 -27.94
CA PRO A 3 -33.03 -16.45 -27.77
C PRO A 3 -32.61 -17.21 -26.52
N MET A 4 -31.66 -18.14 -26.67
CA MET A 4 -31.08 -18.88 -25.54
C MET A 4 -30.22 -17.93 -24.68
N PRO A 5 -30.27 -18.06 -23.34
CA PRO A 5 -29.43 -17.27 -22.46
C PRO A 5 -27.96 -17.68 -22.59
N LEU A 6 -27.08 -16.69 -22.78
CA LEU A 6 -25.63 -16.86 -22.75
C LEU A 6 -25.23 -17.39 -21.36
N VAL A 7 -24.71 -18.61 -21.32
CA VAL A 7 -24.13 -19.22 -20.12
C VAL A 7 -22.84 -18.45 -19.77
N PRO A 8 -22.71 -17.86 -18.57
CA PRO A 8 -21.47 -17.22 -18.16
C PRO A 8 -20.37 -18.29 -18.04
N HIS A 9 -19.33 -18.21 -18.86
CA HIS A 9 -18.18 -19.09 -18.75
C HIS A 9 -17.46 -18.87 -17.41
N PRO A 10 -17.00 -19.95 -16.74
CA PRO A 10 -16.18 -19.82 -15.53
C PRO A 10 -14.83 -19.16 -15.89
N ARG A 11 -14.47 -18.09 -15.17
CA ARG A 11 -13.22 -17.35 -15.36
C ARG A 11 -12.01 -18.27 -15.16
N ARG A 12 -11.08 -18.25 -16.12
CA ARG A 12 -9.79 -18.95 -16.01
C ARG A 12 -8.93 -18.33 -14.89
N PRO A 13 -8.18 -19.12 -14.12
CA PRO A 13 -7.31 -18.61 -13.05
C PRO A 13 -6.06 -17.84 -13.52
N ASP A 14 -5.75 -17.84 -14.82
CA ASP A 14 -4.48 -17.32 -15.36
C ASP A 14 -4.59 -15.96 -16.08
N GLU A 15 -5.74 -15.29 -15.97
CA GLU A 15 -5.91 -13.97 -16.59
C GLU A 15 -5.38 -12.89 -15.63
N PRO A 16 -4.37 -12.08 -16.03
CA PRO A 16 -3.98 -10.91 -15.25
C PRO A 16 -5.22 -10.04 -15.07
N PRO A 17 -5.42 -9.42 -13.89
CA PRO A 17 -6.63 -8.65 -13.62
C PRO A 17 -6.82 -7.62 -14.73
N ALA A 18 -8.02 -7.63 -15.35
CA ALA A 18 -8.41 -6.66 -16.35
C ALA A 18 -8.03 -5.27 -15.88
N ALA A 19 -7.26 -4.55 -16.71
CA ALA A 19 -6.77 -3.22 -16.40
C ALA A 19 -7.95 -2.36 -15.88
N PRO A 20 -7.83 -1.75 -14.70
CA PRO A 20 -8.94 -1.00 -14.12
C PRO A 20 -9.36 0.12 -15.08
N ALA A 21 -10.68 0.26 -15.23
CA ALA A 21 -11.33 1.26 -16.05
C ALA A 21 -10.77 2.65 -15.74
N GLN A 22 -10.00 3.21 -16.67
CA GLN A 22 -9.49 4.59 -16.67
C GLN A 22 -9.15 5.14 -15.27
N ALA A 23 -8.26 4.42 -14.56
CA ALA A 23 -7.65 4.93 -13.34
C ALA A 23 -6.91 6.24 -13.65
N GLY A 24 -7.16 7.26 -12.83
CA GLY A 24 -6.55 8.59 -12.98
C GLY A 24 -5.03 8.47 -13.12
N VAL A 25 -4.48 9.03 -14.18
CA VAL A 25 -3.03 9.14 -14.34
C VAL A 25 -2.63 10.49 -13.79
N VAL A 26 -1.71 10.50 -12.81
CA VAL A 26 -1.05 11.74 -12.39
C VAL A 26 0.26 11.83 -13.16
N VAL A 27 0.44 12.99 -13.80
CA VAL A 27 1.68 13.37 -14.46
C VAL A 27 2.43 14.30 -13.50
N HIS A 28 3.53 13.81 -12.93
CA HIS A 28 4.37 14.58 -12.03
C HIS A 28 5.62 15.08 -12.75
N ARG A 29 5.93 16.38 -12.62
CA ARG A 29 7.19 16.95 -13.09
C ARG A 29 8.19 17.03 -11.96
N GLY A 30 9.33 16.36 -12.11
CA GLY A 30 10.44 16.34 -11.15
C GLY A 30 10.11 15.71 -9.79
N LEU A 31 10.77 14.59 -9.47
CA LEU A 31 10.64 14.00 -8.13
C LEU A 31 11.60 14.67 -7.14
N PRO A 32 11.18 14.89 -5.88
CA PRO A 32 12.04 15.52 -4.90
C PRO A 32 13.20 14.60 -4.50
N GLY A 33 14.40 15.18 -4.44
CA GLY A 33 15.64 14.48 -4.07
C GLY A 33 16.40 13.92 -5.27
N ASP A 34 17.60 13.42 -5.02
CA ASP A 34 18.48 12.86 -6.05
C ASP A 34 18.15 11.40 -6.38
N ARG A 35 18.70 10.93 -7.51
CA ARG A 35 18.57 9.56 -7.99
C ARG A 35 19.07 8.52 -7.00
N ALA A 36 20.18 8.80 -6.30
CA ALA A 36 20.77 7.88 -5.33
C ALA A 36 19.84 7.65 -4.12
N THR A 37 19.18 8.70 -3.65
CA THR A 37 18.23 8.68 -2.56
C THR A 37 16.97 7.91 -2.94
N TRP A 38 16.48 8.11 -4.17
CA TRP A 38 15.38 7.31 -4.69
C TRP A 38 15.73 5.85 -4.92
N ALA A 39 16.93 5.54 -5.42
CA ALA A 39 17.39 4.17 -5.59
C ALA A 39 17.47 3.44 -4.23
N ARG A 40 18.05 4.08 -3.21
CA ARG A 40 18.08 3.54 -1.83
C ARG A 40 16.67 3.32 -1.28
N ARG A 41 15.80 4.31 -1.40
CA ARG A 41 14.39 4.20 -0.97
C ARG A 41 13.68 3.06 -1.69
N ALA A 42 13.90 2.92 -2.99
CA ALA A 42 13.27 1.88 -3.79
C ALA A 42 13.73 0.48 -3.42
N GLY A 43 15.02 0.31 -3.14
CA GLY A 43 15.57 -0.94 -2.59
C GLY A 43 14.95 -1.28 -1.24
N ARG A 44 14.79 -0.31 -0.34
CA ARG A 44 14.19 -0.54 0.99
C ARG A 44 12.73 -0.98 0.92
N ILE A 45 11.92 -0.23 0.17
CA ILE A 45 10.50 -0.53 -0.02
C ILE A 45 10.34 -1.87 -0.75
N GLY A 46 11.14 -2.11 -1.80
CA GLY A 46 11.14 -3.40 -2.50
C GLY A 46 11.49 -4.56 -1.57
N GLY A 47 12.56 -4.44 -0.78
CA GLY A 47 12.98 -5.46 0.18
C GLY A 47 11.93 -5.74 1.26
N LEU A 48 11.22 -4.70 1.72
CA LEU A 48 10.08 -4.87 2.63
C LEU A 48 8.95 -5.69 1.98
N LEU A 49 8.53 -5.29 0.78
CA LEU A 49 7.39 -5.91 0.10
C LEU A 49 7.68 -7.34 -0.34
N VAL A 50 8.93 -7.65 -0.70
CA VAL A 50 9.38 -9.03 -0.95
C VAL A 50 9.32 -9.86 0.34
N ALA A 51 9.82 -9.34 1.47
CA ALA A 51 9.74 -10.06 2.74
C ALA A 51 8.31 -10.37 3.19
N LEU A 52 7.36 -9.47 2.89
CA LEU A 52 5.94 -9.68 3.15
C LEU A 52 5.35 -10.74 2.20
N ALA A 53 5.70 -10.71 0.91
CA ALA A 53 5.27 -11.71 -0.05
C ALA A 53 5.81 -13.12 0.27
N ASP A 54 7.04 -13.21 0.77
CA ASP A 54 7.64 -14.46 1.24
C ASP A 54 6.91 -15.00 2.47
N ALA A 55 6.58 -14.11 3.41
CA ALA A 55 5.81 -14.48 4.60
C ALA A 55 4.39 -14.95 4.26
N GLU A 56 3.71 -14.29 3.32
CA GLU A 56 2.41 -14.71 2.81
C GLU A 56 2.50 -16.10 2.17
N SER A 57 3.55 -16.34 1.36
CA SER A 57 3.80 -17.65 0.75
C SER A 57 4.11 -18.72 1.80
N GLY A 58 4.63 -18.33 2.97
CA GLY A 58 4.83 -19.16 4.16
C GLY A 58 3.57 -19.36 5.02
N GLY A 59 2.40 -18.88 4.59
CA GLY A 59 1.12 -19.05 5.27
C GLY A 59 0.77 -17.94 6.28
N LEU A 60 1.47 -16.81 6.27
CA LEU A 60 1.07 -15.65 7.06
C LEU A 60 -0.12 -14.94 6.41
N GLU A 61 -1.20 -14.77 7.16
CA GLU A 61 -2.31 -13.91 6.73
C GLU A 61 -1.91 -12.44 6.81
N LEU A 62 -1.91 -11.77 5.65
CA LEU A 62 -1.64 -10.34 5.54
C LEU A 62 -2.94 -9.53 5.54
N PRO A 63 -2.91 -8.25 5.99
CA PRO A 63 -4.00 -7.31 5.75
C PRO A 63 -4.37 -7.25 4.26
N ALA A 64 -5.64 -7.03 3.96
CA ALA A 64 -6.18 -7.11 2.60
C ALA A 64 -5.47 -6.17 1.59
N SER A 65 -4.90 -5.05 2.04
CA SER A 65 -4.14 -4.13 1.20
C SER A 65 -2.75 -4.66 0.77
N LEU A 66 -2.21 -5.62 1.53
CA LEU A 66 -0.91 -6.26 1.33
C LEU A 66 -1.02 -7.66 0.73
N ALA A 67 -2.18 -8.30 0.90
CA ALA A 67 -2.47 -9.63 0.40
C ALA A 67 -2.38 -9.71 -1.14
N GLY A 68 -2.03 -10.91 -1.62
CA GLY A 68 -1.96 -11.25 -3.03
C GLY A 68 -0.86 -10.47 -3.77
N ARG A 69 0.21 -10.08 -3.08
CA ARG A 69 1.35 -9.35 -3.67
C ARG A 69 0.98 -8.02 -4.36
N ARG A 70 -0.20 -7.46 -4.07
CA ARG A 70 -0.71 -6.26 -4.74
C ARG A 70 0.19 -5.04 -4.55
N ALA A 71 0.62 -4.78 -3.31
CA ALA A 71 1.53 -3.68 -3.01
C ALA A 71 2.90 -3.87 -3.68
N LEU A 72 3.40 -5.10 -3.77
CA LEU A 72 4.65 -5.42 -4.47
C LEU A 72 4.54 -5.11 -5.96
N TRP A 73 3.45 -5.50 -6.62
CA TRP A 73 3.23 -5.21 -8.04
C TRP A 73 2.97 -3.72 -8.31
N ALA A 74 2.25 -3.03 -7.44
CA ALA A 74 2.07 -1.59 -7.52
C ALA A 74 3.43 -0.85 -7.39
N TRP A 75 4.29 -1.33 -6.47
CA TRP A 75 5.63 -0.80 -6.31
C TRP A 75 6.52 -1.08 -7.53
N SER A 76 6.56 -2.31 -8.05
CA SER A 76 7.43 -2.65 -9.18
C SER A 76 7.11 -1.84 -10.43
N ARG A 77 5.83 -1.59 -10.72
CA ARG A 77 5.40 -0.71 -11.82
C ARG A 77 5.83 0.75 -11.63
N SER A 78 5.92 1.23 -10.39
CA SER A 78 6.17 2.65 -10.10
C SER A 78 7.65 2.96 -9.84
N ALA A 79 8.39 2.02 -9.27
CA ALA A 79 9.72 2.25 -8.70
C ALA A 79 10.78 2.64 -9.74
N GLU A 80 10.87 1.91 -10.85
CA GLU A 80 11.87 2.19 -11.89
C GLU A 80 11.68 3.58 -12.50
N ARG A 81 10.43 3.95 -12.78
CA ARG A 81 10.08 5.27 -13.31
C ARG A 81 10.40 6.37 -12.32
N ALA A 82 10.12 6.13 -11.03
CA ALA A 82 10.45 7.09 -9.98
C ALA A 82 11.96 7.28 -9.79
N VAL A 83 12.75 6.21 -9.88
CA VAL A 83 14.22 6.30 -9.81
C VAL A 83 14.79 6.99 -11.05
N ALA A 84 14.26 6.71 -12.24
CA ALA A 84 14.73 7.32 -13.47
C ALA A 84 14.49 8.85 -13.51
N ALA A 85 13.35 9.30 -13.00
CA ALA A 85 12.99 10.72 -12.97
C ALA A 85 13.55 11.50 -11.76
N ALA A 86 14.11 10.81 -10.78
CA ALA A 86 14.71 11.46 -9.62
C ALA A 86 15.98 12.23 -10.01
N GLY A 87 16.06 13.49 -9.56
CA GLY A 87 17.17 14.39 -9.90
C GLY A 87 17.08 15.01 -11.30
N ASP A 88 16.02 14.73 -12.06
CA ASP A 88 15.71 15.41 -13.31
C ASP A 88 14.47 16.31 -13.08
N ALA A 89 14.69 17.63 -13.12
CA ALA A 89 13.64 18.62 -12.89
C ALA A 89 12.59 18.67 -14.02
N ASP A 90 12.94 18.15 -15.20
CA ASP A 90 12.09 18.13 -16.38
C ASP A 90 11.47 16.75 -16.65
N ALA A 91 11.90 15.72 -15.92
CA ALA A 91 11.34 14.39 -16.05
C ALA A 91 9.84 14.37 -15.73
N ILE A 92 9.10 13.73 -16.63
CA ILE A 92 7.68 13.50 -16.53
C ILE A 92 7.45 12.05 -16.11
N VAL A 93 6.84 11.85 -14.94
CA VAL A 93 6.48 10.52 -14.44
C VAL A 93 4.97 10.34 -14.50
N VAL A 94 4.57 9.26 -15.16
CA VAL A 94 3.19 8.77 -15.19
C VAL A 94 3.04 7.78 -14.04
N ILE A 95 2.17 8.13 -13.08
CA ILE A 95 1.79 7.27 -11.96
C ILE A 95 0.31 6.95 -12.05
N HIS A 96 -0.04 5.68 -11.93
CA HIS A 96 -1.43 5.25 -11.76
C HIS A 96 -1.88 5.54 -10.34
N THR A 97 -2.99 6.27 -10.18
CA THR A 97 -3.52 6.60 -8.85
C THR A 97 -3.83 5.36 -8.02
N ASP A 98 -4.30 4.29 -8.66
CA ASP A 98 -4.60 3.02 -7.98
C ASP A 98 -3.35 2.41 -7.34
N ASP A 99 -2.19 2.50 -8.00
CA ASP A 99 -0.92 2.02 -7.44
C ASP A 99 -0.55 2.87 -6.20
N ALA A 100 -0.73 4.19 -6.27
CA ALA A 100 -0.49 5.07 -5.13
C ALA A 100 -1.47 4.82 -3.97
N ASP A 101 -2.74 4.52 -4.26
CA ASP A 101 -3.76 4.18 -3.26
C ASP A 101 -3.45 2.85 -2.57
N VAL A 102 -3.05 1.82 -3.33
CA VAL A 102 -2.61 0.52 -2.79
C VAL A 102 -1.40 0.71 -1.87
N LEU A 103 -0.39 1.47 -2.29
CA LEU A 103 0.80 1.72 -1.47
C LEU A 103 0.46 2.53 -0.20
N ALA A 104 -0.45 3.50 -0.30
CA ALA A 104 -0.92 4.27 0.85
C ALA A 104 -1.74 3.43 1.84
N ALA A 105 -2.62 2.55 1.33
CA ALA A 105 -3.37 1.60 2.15
C ALA A 105 -2.44 0.61 2.87
N ALA A 106 -1.49 0.03 2.13
CA ALA A 106 -0.46 -0.85 2.68
C ALA A 106 0.33 -0.17 3.81
N GLY A 107 0.80 1.06 3.61
CA GLY A 107 1.49 1.83 4.65
C GLY A 107 0.64 2.11 5.88
N ARG A 108 -0.67 2.38 5.71
CA ARG A 108 -1.61 2.58 6.82
C ARG A 108 -1.85 1.30 7.62
N ASP A 109 -2.02 0.17 6.94
CA ASP A 109 -2.26 -1.12 7.58
C ASP A 109 -1.03 -1.58 8.37
N LEU A 110 0.17 -1.47 7.81
CA LEU A 110 1.42 -1.77 8.54
C LEU A 110 1.59 -0.88 9.78
N ALA A 111 1.28 0.42 9.67
CA ALA A 111 1.33 1.33 10.81
C ALA A 111 0.26 1.00 11.87
N ALA A 112 -0.91 0.51 11.47
CA ALA A 112 -1.94 0.05 12.40
C ALA A 112 -1.49 -1.20 13.16
N VAL A 113 -0.86 -2.16 12.48
CA VAL A 113 -0.31 -3.38 13.10
C VAL A 113 0.77 -3.03 14.14
N LEU A 114 1.73 -2.16 13.79
CA LEU A 114 2.78 -1.72 14.73
C LEU A 114 2.19 -0.99 15.95
N ARG A 115 1.15 -0.17 15.75
CA ARG A 115 0.46 0.49 16.86
C ARG A 115 -0.26 -0.52 17.75
N HIS A 116 -0.99 -1.45 17.16
CA HIS A 116 -1.71 -2.49 17.88
C HIS A 116 -0.77 -3.30 18.77
N GLU A 117 0.34 -3.80 18.23
CA GLU A 117 1.31 -4.58 19.02
C GLU A 117 1.93 -3.74 20.14
N ARG A 118 2.28 -2.47 19.87
CA ARG A 118 2.79 -1.57 20.92
C ARG A 118 1.77 -1.33 22.03
N ASP A 119 0.50 -1.17 21.69
CA ASP A 119 -0.55 -0.94 22.68
C ASP A 119 -0.84 -2.22 23.49
N THR A 120 -0.82 -3.40 22.85
CA THR A 120 -0.90 -4.70 23.53
C THR A 120 0.25 -4.92 24.51
N LEU A 121 1.48 -4.54 24.13
CA LEU A 121 2.65 -4.63 25.02
C LEU A 121 2.56 -3.67 26.21
N ARG A 122 1.88 -2.53 26.06
CA ARG A 122 1.67 -1.56 27.15
C ARG A 122 0.59 -2.00 28.13
N THR A 123 -0.44 -2.68 27.65
CA THR A 123 -1.56 -3.16 28.47
C THR A 123 -1.28 -4.50 29.14
N ALA A 124 -0.26 -5.24 28.69
CA ALA A 124 0.23 -6.44 29.38
C ALA A 124 0.83 -6.05 30.75
N THR A 125 0.06 -6.26 31.81
CA THR A 125 0.45 -5.99 33.20
C THR A 125 1.67 -6.86 33.60
N PRO A 126 2.66 -6.34 34.35
CA PRO A 126 3.85 -7.11 34.75
C PRO A 126 3.59 -8.34 35.63
N GLY A 127 2.37 -8.49 36.15
CA GLY A 127 1.99 -9.54 37.11
C GLY A 127 1.41 -10.83 36.50
N ASP A 128 1.06 -10.82 35.21
CA ASP A 128 0.47 -11.98 34.50
C ASP A 128 1.44 -12.56 33.47
N ALA A 129 2.74 -12.54 33.75
CA ALA A 129 3.70 -13.27 32.93
C ALA A 129 3.63 -14.77 33.32
N PRO A 130 2.98 -15.66 32.55
CA PRO A 130 3.37 -17.05 32.63
C PRO A 130 4.85 -17.11 32.24
N THR A 131 5.62 -17.85 33.03
CA THR A 131 7.04 -18.13 32.81
C THR A 131 7.27 -18.60 31.38
N GLY A 132 7.66 -17.69 30.51
CA GLY A 132 7.80 -17.93 29.08
C GLY A 132 7.38 -16.69 28.30
N ALA A 133 8.34 -15.82 27.97
CA ALA A 133 8.14 -14.77 26.98
C ALA A 133 7.60 -15.41 25.70
N THR A 134 6.28 -15.32 25.51
CA THR A 134 5.57 -15.98 24.45
C THR A 134 6.08 -15.39 23.15
N ALA A 135 6.63 -16.24 22.28
CA ALA A 135 6.80 -15.91 20.87
C ALA A 135 5.50 -15.26 20.37
N PRO A 136 5.56 -14.29 19.44
CA PRO A 136 4.37 -13.65 18.91
C PRO A 136 3.35 -14.70 18.42
N THR A 137 2.34 -14.96 19.23
CA THR A 137 1.45 -16.13 19.05
C THR A 137 0.37 -15.82 18.02
N GLY A 138 -0.03 -14.55 17.90
CA GLY A 138 -1.01 -14.07 16.93
C GLY A 138 -0.41 -13.64 15.57
N PRO A 139 -1.26 -13.53 14.53
CA PRO A 139 -0.84 -13.10 13.19
C PRO A 139 -0.20 -11.71 13.18
N ALA A 140 -0.69 -10.77 14.01
CA ALA A 140 -0.13 -9.42 14.15
C ALA A 140 1.30 -9.43 14.72
N GLY A 141 1.55 -10.24 15.75
CA GLY A 141 2.89 -10.39 16.32
C GLY A 141 3.88 -11.02 15.33
N ARG A 142 3.44 -12.04 14.56
CA ARG A 142 4.29 -12.66 13.53
C ARG A 142 4.63 -11.67 12.42
N LEU A 143 3.64 -10.90 11.98
CA LEU A 143 3.83 -9.81 11.03
C LEU A 143 4.84 -8.78 11.59
N CYS A 144 4.70 -8.35 12.85
CA CYS A 144 5.68 -7.46 13.48
C CYS A 144 7.09 -8.05 13.54
N ALA A 145 7.23 -9.34 13.85
CA ALA A 145 8.54 -10.00 13.84
C ALA A 145 9.19 -9.97 12.45
N ILE A 146 8.42 -10.18 11.38
CA ILE A 146 8.88 -10.07 9.99
C ILE A 146 9.28 -8.63 9.65
N LEU A 147 8.47 -7.64 10.05
CA LEU A 147 8.78 -6.23 9.84
C LEU A 147 10.09 -5.84 10.54
N HIS A 148 10.28 -6.25 11.80
CA HIS A 148 11.54 -6.04 12.53
C HIS A 148 12.72 -6.77 11.89
N ALA A 149 12.54 -8.00 11.40
CA ALA A 149 13.60 -8.73 10.71
C ALA A 149 13.97 -8.08 9.37
N ALA A 150 12.99 -7.57 8.61
CA ALA A 150 13.23 -6.79 7.39
C ALA A 150 13.96 -5.48 7.69
N ALA A 151 13.55 -4.77 8.74
CA ALA A 151 14.17 -3.52 9.17
C ALA A 151 15.63 -3.72 9.62
N ARG A 152 15.91 -4.78 10.40
CA ARG A 152 17.29 -5.16 10.79
C ARG A 152 18.19 -5.47 9.60
N ARG A 153 17.69 -6.21 8.59
CA ARG A 153 18.46 -6.50 7.37
C ARG A 153 18.82 -5.24 6.57
N GLN A 154 18.07 -4.16 6.77
CA GLN A 154 18.23 -2.89 6.07
C GLN A 154 18.86 -1.79 6.94
N ASP A 155 19.27 -2.13 8.17
CA ASP A 155 19.83 -1.22 9.16
C ASP A 155 18.99 0.06 9.38
N VAL A 156 17.67 -0.12 9.54
CA VAL A 156 16.71 0.96 9.78
C VAL A 156 15.71 0.58 10.86
N ALA A 157 15.09 1.59 11.49
CA ALA A 157 13.97 1.38 12.39
C ALA A 157 12.73 0.89 11.60
N VAL A 158 11.93 0.01 12.21
CA VAL A 158 10.75 -0.56 11.55
C VAL A 158 9.71 0.52 11.23
N GLU A 159 9.54 1.49 12.11
CA GLU A 159 8.65 2.63 11.94
C GLU A 159 9.12 3.51 10.79
N GLN A 160 10.45 3.69 10.66
CA GLN A 160 11.02 4.42 9.54
C GLN A 160 10.70 3.71 8.22
N LEU A 161 10.92 2.39 8.15
CA LEU A 161 10.68 1.60 6.94
C LEU A 161 9.19 1.64 6.51
N VAL A 162 8.27 1.51 7.46
CA VAL A 162 6.82 1.63 7.19
C VAL A 162 6.44 3.07 6.80
N SER A 163 7.04 4.08 7.44
CA SER A 163 6.81 5.48 7.09
C SER A 163 7.32 5.83 5.69
N GLU A 164 8.41 5.20 5.25
CA GLU A 164 8.99 5.40 3.91
C GLU A 164 8.04 4.89 2.82
N LEU A 165 7.35 3.76 3.03
CA LEU A 165 6.31 3.26 2.12
C LEU A 165 5.17 4.27 1.97
N GLY A 166 4.60 4.74 3.09
CA GLY A 166 3.50 5.71 3.07
C GLY A 166 3.91 7.08 2.51
N ARG A 167 5.16 7.50 2.76
CA ARG A 167 5.73 8.73 2.19
C ARG A 167 5.94 8.61 0.68
N ALA A 168 6.42 7.47 0.20
CA ALA A 168 6.60 7.24 -1.24
C ALA A 168 5.27 7.37 -1.99
N ALA A 169 4.19 6.77 -1.48
CA ALA A 169 2.85 6.93 -2.07
C ALA A 169 2.42 8.40 -2.20
N ARG A 170 2.63 9.20 -1.14
CA ARG A 170 2.32 10.65 -1.14
C ARG A 170 3.17 11.46 -2.11
N VAL A 171 4.42 11.07 -2.31
CA VAL A 171 5.30 11.76 -3.26
C VAL A 171 4.93 11.39 -4.70
N LEU A 172 4.53 10.14 -4.94
CA LEU A 172 4.10 9.68 -6.26
C LEU A 172 2.75 10.26 -6.68
N ALA A 173 1.83 10.52 -5.74
CA ALA A 173 0.52 11.12 -6.02
C ALA A 173 0.12 12.21 -4.99
N PRO A 174 0.79 13.38 -4.97
CA PRO A 174 0.62 14.39 -3.92
C PRO A 174 -0.77 15.01 -3.86
N GLY A 175 -1.38 15.29 -5.02
CA GLY A 175 -2.72 15.90 -5.12
C GLY A 175 -3.86 14.91 -4.89
N HIS A 176 -3.68 13.66 -5.36
CA HIS A 176 -4.68 12.60 -5.29
C HIS A 176 -4.96 12.19 -3.84
N LEU A 177 -3.90 11.86 -3.10
CA LEU A 177 -4.03 11.35 -1.73
C LEU A 177 -4.47 12.43 -0.72
N ARG A 178 -4.28 13.72 -1.02
CA ARG A 178 -4.80 14.82 -0.19
C ARG A 178 -6.33 14.93 -0.25
N ARG A 179 -6.93 14.69 -1.42
CA ARG A 179 -8.38 14.81 -1.62
C ARG A 179 -9.16 13.69 -0.92
N HIS A 180 -8.62 12.47 -0.87
CA HIS A 180 -9.24 11.36 -0.14
C HIS A 180 -9.17 11.48 1.38
N SER A 181 -8.31 12.36 1.92
CA SER A 181 -8.29 12.67 3.35
C SER A 181 -9.37 13.69 3.77
N GLY A 182 -10.12 14.27 2.83
CA GLY A 182 -11.18 15.26 3.06
C GLY A 182 -12.60 14.80 2.68
N ALA A 183 -12.77 13.60 2.12
CA ALA A 183 -14.09 13.02 1.89
C ALA A 183 -14.60 12.39 3.20
N GLY A 184 -14.96 13.25 4.14
CA GLY A 184 -15.84 12.86 5.24
C GLY A 184 -17.15 12.30 4.67
N TYR A 185 -17.72 11.36 5.41
CA TYR A 185 -19.10 10.92 5.26
C TYR A 185 -20.02 12.12 4.96
N GLY A 186 -20.46 12.19 3.72
CA GLY A 186 -21.44 13.15 3.25
C GLY A 186 -22.30 12.42 2.24
N THR A 187 -23.39 11.84 2.73
CA THR A 187 -24.58 11.54 1.94
C THR A 187 -25.09 12.84 1.31
N GLY A 188 -24.46 13.27 0.23
CA GLY A 188 -24.83 14.42 -0.57
C GLY A 188 -25.67 13.94 -1.74
N ALA A 189 -26.98 14.12 -1.62
CA ALA A 189 -27.95 13.86 -2.66
C ALA A 189 -27.55 14.50 -4.00
N ALA A 190 -27.93 13.82 -5.09
CA ALA A 190 -27.80 14.32 -6.46
C ALA A 190 -28.39 15.74 -6.60
N PRO A 191 -27.77 16.63 -7.38
CA PRO A 191 -28.37 17.93 -7.67
C PRO A 191 -29.63 17.71 -8.51
N ALA A 192 -30.79 18.04 -7.95
CA ALA A 192 -32.03 18.14 -8.69
C ALA A 192 -31.90 19.29 -9.71
N ALA A 193 -32.23 19.00 -10.97
CA ALA A 193 -32.29 19.97 -12.04
C ALA A 193 -33.32 21.06 -11.67
N GLY A 194 -32.85 22.29 -11.45
CA GLY A 194 -33.70 23.45 -11.26
C GLY A 194 -34.32 23.87 -12.58
N THR A 195 -35.64 23.76 -12.65
CA THR A 195 -36.50 24.29 -13.71
C THR A 195 -36.33 25.80 -13.82
N VAL A 196 -35.99 26.29 -15.01
CA VAL A 196 -36.01 27.72 -15.35
C VAL A 196 -37.46 28.13 -15.55
N ALA A 197 -37.92 29.11 -14.77
CA ALA A 197 -39.18 29.79 -15.01
C ALA A 197 -38.99 30.84 -16.13
N GLY A 198 -39.82 30.73 -17.16
CA GLY A 198 -40.06 31.70 -18.22
C GLY A 198 -41.48 31.51 -18.72
#